data_AF-A0AB37U807-F1
#
_entry.id   AF-A0AB37U807-F1
#
_cell.length_a   1.000
_cell.length_b   1.000
_cell.length_c   1.000
_cell.angle_alpha   90.00
_cell.angle_beta   90.00
_cell.angle_gamma   90.00
#
_symmetry.space_group_name_H-M   'P 1'
#
loop_
_entity.id
_entity.type
_entity.pdbx_description
1 polymer ?
#
loop_
_entity_poly.entity_id
_entity_poly.type
_entity_poly.pdbx_seq_one_letter_code
_entity_poly.pdbx_strand_id
1 'polypeptide(L)'
;MFYREAKGWLGFSEYQVRDAKSLKRHWILIFCAYTFILWHQLTGGFRRQWATKPLHTFAEALEAFRTAVEFRFLRWLMTHINVFAAHKAKSGYLWA
;
A
#
# COMPACT_ATOMS: atom_id res chain seq x y z
N MET A 1 -10.18 4.23 17.51
CA MET A 1 -10.29 4.38 16.04
C MET A 1 -9.25 3.51 15.32
N PHE A 2 -7.95 3.70 15.60
CA PHE A 2 -6.82 2.89 15.07
C PHE A 2 -7.09 1.39 14.94
N TYR A 3 -7.44 0.69 16.04
CA TYR A 3 -7.57 -0.77 16.01
C TYR A 3 -8.59 -1.27 14.98
N ARG A 4 -9.72 -0.57 14.82
CA ARG A 4 -10.75 -0.92 13.83
C ARG A 4 -10.22 -0.76 12.41
N GLU A 5 -9.51 0.33 12.13
CA GLU A 5 -8.99 0.64 10.81
C GLU A 5 -7.78 -0.23 10.45
N ALA A 6 -6.86 -0.43 11.38
CA ALA A 6 -5.69 -1.28 11.20
C ALA A 6 -6.08 -2.75 10.99
N LYS A 7 -7.04 -3.25 11.78
CA LYS A 7 -7.54 -4.62 11.62
C LYS A 7 -8.40 -4.79 10.37
N GLY A 8 -9.23 -3.79 10.03
CA GLY A 8 -10.13 -3.87 8.88
C GLY A 8 -9.46 -3.65 7.53
N TRP A 9 -8.52 -2.71 7.44
CA TRP A 9 -7.98 -2.25 6.14
C TRP A 9 -6.49 -2.53 5.94
N LEU A 10 -5.69 -2.67 7.01
CA LEU A 10 -4.23 -2.80 6.92
C LEU A 10 -3.71 -4.19 7.31
N GLY A 11 -4.60 -5.16 7.57
CA GLY A 11 -4.21 -6.54 7.84
C GLY A 11 -3.50 -6.75 9.18
N PHE A 12 -3.89 -6.03 10.24
CA PHE A 12 -3.26 -6.15 11.57
C PHE A 12 -3.18 -7.59 12.11
N SER A 13 -4.20 -8.40 11.81
CA SER A 13 -4.27 -9.82 12.17
C SER A 13 -4.02 -10.78 11.00
N GLU A 14 -3.64 -10.28 9.83
CA GLU A 14 -3.45 -11.08 8.60
C GLU A 14 -2.00 -11.52 8.37
N TYR A 15 -1.17 -11.44 9.41
CA TYR A 15 0.20 -11.93 9.35
C TYR A 15 0.21 -13.46 9.12
N GLN A 16 0.97 -13.91 8.13
CA GLN A 16 1.13 -15.34 7.82
C GLN A 16 2.37 -15.97 8.50
N VAL A 17 3.09 -15.17 9.29
CA VAL A 17 4.33 -15.57 9.97
C VAL A 17 4.06 -15.96 11.41
N ARG A 18 4.78 -16.98 11.92
CA ARG A 18 4.66 -17.44 13.32
C ARG A 18 5.77 -16.91 14.24
N ASP A 19 6.86 -16.40 13.66
CA ASP A 19 8.01 -15.89 14.40
C ASP A 19 7.71 -14.52 15.05
N ALA A 20 7.96 -14.41 16.36
CA ALA A 20 7.62 -13.22 17.15
C ALA A 20 8.34 -11.95 16.65
N LYS A 21 9.56 -12.06 16.14
CA LYS A 21 10.30 -10.92 15.57
C LYS A 21 9.65 -10.45 14.27
N SER A 22 9.21 -11.38 13.45
CA SER A 22 8.48 -11.11 12.20
C SER A 22 7.11 -10.50 12.46
N LEU A 23 6.36 -10.96 13.47
CA LEU A 23 5.11 -10.31 13.91
C LEU A 23 5.34 -8.85 14.32
N LYS A 24 6.38 -8.57 15.12
CA LYS A 24 6.70 -7.19 15.54
C LYS A 24 6.99 -6.29 14.34
N ARG A 25 7.74 -6.78 13.36
CA ARG A 25 8.02 -6.04 12.12
C ARG A 25 6.75 -5.76 11.32
N HIS A 26 5.85 -6.72 11.22
CA HIS A 26 4.54 -6.55 10.59
C HIS A 26 3.74 -5.43 11.26
N TRP A 27 3.65 -5.44 12.59
CA TRP A 27 2.93 -4.39 13.32
C TRP A 27 3.56 -3.02 13.18
N ILE A 28 4.90 -2.92 13.16
CA ILE A 28 5.59 -1.65 12.90
C ILE A 28 5.22 -1.12 11.51
N LEU A 29 5.24 -1.97 10.48
CA LEU A 29 4.86 -1.58 9.11
C LEU A 29 3.42 -1.11 9.04
N ILE A 30 2.50 -1.80 9.73
CA ILE A 30 1.09 -1.38 9.79
C ILE A 30 0.94 -0.03 10.49
N PHE A 31 1.66 0.19 11.59
CA PHE A 31 1.63 1.47 12.28
C PHE A 31 2.20 2.60 11.41
N CYS A 32 3.30 2.34 10.69
CA CYS A 32 3.86 3.27 9.72
C CYS A 32 2.88 3.59 8.60
N ALA A 33 2.24 2.58 8.00
CA ALA A 33 1.25 2.78 6.95
C ALA A 33 0.04 3.58 7.48
N TYR A 34 -0.46 3.24 8.66
CA TYR A 34 -1.58 3.94 9.28
C TYR A 34 -1.28 5.42 9.52
N THR A 35 -0.16 5.71 10.18
CA THR A 35 0.25 7.09 10.49
C THR A 35 0.51 7.90 9.23
N PHE A 36 1.10 7.30 8.19
CA PHE A 36 1.30 7.92 6.89
C PHE A 36 -0.03 8.30 6.22
N ILE A 37 -0.99 7.38 6.11
CA ILE A 37 -2.29 7.64 5.49
C ILE A 37 -3.06 8.70 6.29
N LEU A 38 -3.07 8.59 7.63
CA LEU A 38 -3.75 9.54 8.49
C LEU A 38 -3.16 10.95 8.38
N TRP A 39 -1.83 11.06 8.34
CA TRP A 39 -1.15 12.34 8.13
C TRP A 39 -1.56 12.99 6.81
N HIS A 40 -1.57 12.24 5.72
CA HIS A 40 -1.98 12.75 4.41
C HIS A 40 -3.47 13.11 4.32
N GLN A 41 -4.33 12.41 5.07
CA GLN A 41 -5.74 12.77 5.20
C GLN A 41 -5.91 14.13 5.91
N LEU A 42 -5.21 14.34 7.03
CA LEU A 42 -5.31 15.55 7.84
C LEU A 42 -4.68 16.78 7.16
N THR A 43 -3.52 16.60 6.54
CA THR A 43 -2.81 17.69 5.82
C THR A 43 -3.38 17.95 4.43
N GLY A 44 -4.28 17.09 3.95
CA GLY A 44 -4.79 17.14 2.59
C GLY A 44 -3.74 16.82 1.52
N GLY A 45 -2.65 16.13 1.86
CA GLY A 45 -1.55 15.83 0.94
C GLY A 45 -1.93 14.95 -0.26
N PHE A 46 -3.10 14.29 -0.23
CA PHE A 46 -3.66 13.58 -1.39
C PHE A 46 -4.55 14.48 -2.27
N ARG A 47 -5.01 15.62 -1.74
CA ARG A 47 -5.82 16.59 -2.49
C ARG A 47 -4.95 17.27 -3.55
N ARG A 48 -5.54 17.57 -4.71
CA ARG A 48 -4.92 18.17 -5.92
C ARG A 48 -4.15 17.23 -6.83
N GLN A 49 -3.42 16.24 -6.32
CA GLN A 49 -2.65 15.32 -7.19
C GLN A 49 -3.31 13.96 -7.40
N TRP A 50 -3.96 13.40 -6.38
CA TRP A 50 -4.50 12.02 -6.42
C TRP A 50 -5.99 11.92 -6.10
N ALA A 51 -6.62 13.00 -5.61
CA ALA A 51 -8.06 13.11 -5.46
C ALA A 51 -8.55 14.55 -5.69
N THR A 52 -9.65 14.66 -6.45
CA THR A 52 -10.41 15.92 -6.62
C THR A 52 -11.52 16.07 -5.58
N LYS A 53 -12.10 14.94 -5.13
CA LYS A 53 -13.07 14.90 -4.03
C LYS A 53 -12.40 15.04 -2.67
N PRO A 54 -13.08 15.61 -1.66
CA PRO A 54 -12.58 15.57 -0.29
C PRO A 54 -12.56 14.12 0.23
N LEU A 55 -11.49 13.79 0.96
CA LEU A 55 -11.31 12.49 1.60
C LEU A 55 -11.62 12.68 3.09
N HIS A 56 -12.78 12.20 3.52
CA HIS A 56 -13.29 12.40 4.89
C HIS A 56 -12.99 11.21 5.79
N THR A 57 -12.86 10.02 5.21
CA THR A 57 -12.59 8.79 5.95
C THR A 57 -11.18 8.25 5.66
N PHE A 58 -10.67 7.44 6.59
CA PHE A 58 -9.41 6.73 6.40
C PHE A 58 -9.46 5.80 5.18
N ALA A 59 -10.60 5.13 4.95
CA ALA A 59 -10.79 4.22 3.82
C ALA A 59 -10.66 4.94 2.48
N GLU A 60 -11.27 6.12 2.34
CA GLU A 60 -11.14 6.95 1.13
C GLU A 60 -9.70 7.42 0.92
N ALA A 61 -9.00 7.79 1.99
CA ALA A 61 -7.60 8.19 1.92
C ALA A 61 -6.69 7.02 1.49
N LEU A 62 -6.95 5.82 2.02
CA LEU A 62 -6.24 4.60 1.65
C LEU A 62 -6.50 4.22 0.18
N GLU A 63 -7.75 4.32 -0.27
CA GLU A 63 -8.14 4.04 -1.66
C GLU A 63 -7.46 5.00 -2.65
N ALA A 64 -7.44 6.30 -2.33
CA ALA A 64 -6.73 7.29 -3.13
C ALA A 64 -5.23 6.98 -3.20
N PHE A 65 -4.61 6.62 -2.08
CA PHE A 65 -3.21 6.22 -2.04
C PHE A 65 -2.94 4.97 -2.87
N ARG A 66 -3.74 3.91 -2.71
CA ARG A 66 -3.60 2.66 -3.45
C ARG A 66 -3.69 2.91 -4.96
N THR A 67 -4.69 3.67 -5.38
CA THR A 67 -4.88 4.07 -6.77
C THR A 67 -3.65 4.81 -7.30
N ALA A 68 -3.11 5.76 -6.54
CA ALA A 68 -1.90 6.49 -6.94
C ALA A 68 -0.67 5.59 -7.09
N VAL A 69 -0.48 4.62 -6.20
CA VAL A 69 0.60 3.64 -6.28
C VAL A 69 0.42 2.74 -7.51
N GLU A 70 -0.79 2.25 -7.77
CA GLU A 70 -1.11 1.43 -8.93
C GLU A 70 -0.82 2.18 -10.25
N PHE A 71 -1.27 3.43 -10.40
CA PHE A 71 -0.97 4.24 -11.58
C PHE A 71 0.53 4.49 -11.77
N ARG A 72 1.25 4.79 -10.67
CA ARG A 72 2.71 4.98 -10.72
C ARG A 72 3.42 3.69 -11.13
N PHE A 73 2.99 2.56 -10.59
CA PHE A 73 3.53 1.26 -10.94
C PHE A 73 3.28 0.92 -12.41
N LEU A 74 2.05 1.10 -12.91
CA LEU A 74 1.72 0.87 -14.32
C LEU A 74 2.54 1.77 -15.25
N ARG A 75 2.68 3.05 -14.90
CA ARG A 75 3.51 3.99 -15.67
C ARG A 75 4.97 3.57 -15.71
N TRP A 76 5.51 3.14 -14.57
CA TRP A 76 6.87 2.62 -14.49
C TRP A 76 7.02 1.33 -15.32
N LEU A 77 6.05 0.42 -15.23
CA LEU A 77 6.07 -0.85 -15.95
C LEU A 77 6.05 -0.64 -17.47
N MET A 78 5.26 0.30 -17.98
CA MET A 78 5.22 0.65 -19.40
C MET A 78 6.57 1.14 -19.94
N THR A 79 7.41 1.73 -19.08
CA THR A 79 8.73 2.25 -19.45
C THR A 79 9.88 1.26 -19.16
N HIS A 80 9.65 0.26 -18.31
CA HIS A 80 10.67 -0.69 -17.84
C HIS A 80 10.23 -2.16 -18.01
N ILE A 81 9.42 -2.44 -19.05
CA ILE A 81 8.88 -3.77 -19.33
C ILE A 81 9.99 -4.83 -19.49
N ASN A 82 11.14 -4.42 -20.01
CA ASN A 82 12.32 -5.26 -20.18
C ASN A 82 12.94 -5.68 -18.83
N VAL A 83 12.98 -4.78 -17.84
CA VAL A 83 13.46 -5.10 -16.48
C VAL A 83 12.53 -6.12 -15.84
N PHE A 84 11.22 -5.93 -16.00
CA PHE A 84 10.23 -6.89 -15.53
C PHE A 84 10.37 -8.24 -16.23
N ALA A 85 10.57 -8.26 -17.56
CA ALA A 85 10.77 -9.48 -18.33
C ALA A 85 12.06 -10.22 -17.93
N ALA A 86 13.16 -9.51 -17.68
CA ALA A 86 14.41 -10.10 -17.21
C ALA A 86 14.26 -10.70 -15.79
N HIS A 87 13.58 -9.98 -14.89
CA HIS A 87 13.23 -10.51 -13.56
C HIS A 87 12.36 -11.77 -13.67
N LYS A 88 11.35 -11.75 -14.56
CA LYS A 88 10.48 -12.89 -14.85
C LYS A 88 11.29 -14.08 -15.35
N ALA A 89 12.17 -13.90 -16.32
CA ALA A 89 13.01 -14.97 -16.86
C ALA A 89 13.88 -15.63 -15.78
N LYS A 90 14.37 -14.84 -14.81
CA LYS A 90 15.15 -15.33 -13.67
C LYS A 90 14.30 -16.09 -12.63
N SER A 91 13.00 -15.84 -12.56
CA SER A 91 12.13 -16.43 -11.53
C SER A 91 11.85 -17.93 -11.69
N GLY A 92 12.10 -18.50 -12.88
CA GLY A 92 11.90 -19.93 -13.15
C GLY A 92 10.45 -20.37 -13.27
N TYR A 93 9.48 -19.45 -13.21
CA TYR A 93 8.06 -19.78 -13.32
C TYR A 93 7.57 -19.71 -14.78
N LEU A 94 6.91 -20.78 -15.23
CA LEU A 94 6.13 -20.80 -16.48
C LEU A 94 4.71 -20.37 -16.14
N TRP A 95 4.25 -19.28 -16.73
CA TRP A 95 2.87 -18.82 -16.59
C TRP A 95 2.20 -18.89 -17.97
N ALA A 96 1.05 -19.56 -18.01
CA ALA A 96 0.16 -19.68 -19.17
C ALA A 96 -0.60 -18.37 -19.44
#